data_AF-A0A7X5TFG7-F1
#
_entry.id   AF-A0A7X5TFG7-F1
#
_cell.length_a   1.000
_cell.length_b   1.000
_cell.length_c   1.000
_cell.angle_alpha   90.00
_cell.angle_beta   90.00
_cell.angle_gamma   90.00
#
_symmetry.space_group_name_H-M   'P 1'
#
loop_
_entity.id
_entity.type
_entity.pdbx_description
1 polymer ?
#
loop_
_entity_poly.entity_id
_entity_poly.type
_entity_poly.pdbx_seq_one_letter_code
_entity_poly.pdbx_strand_id
1 'polypeptide(L)' 'MSNSILFVKREAIGVTEITLNRPNKRNALNIDLMTELCRAVEESNENPL' A
#
# COMPACT_ATOMS: atom_id res chain seq x y z
N MET A 1 2.42 -19.01 -1.77
CA MET A 1 1.95 -17.81 -2.50
C MET A 1 1.86 -16.70 -1.47
N SER A 2 2.57 -15.58 -1.64
CA SER A 2 2.51 -14.48 -0.68
C SER A 2 1.17 -13.75 -0.83
N ASN A 3 0.31 -13.85 0.18
CA ASN A 3 -0.89 -13.01 0.28
C ASN A 3 -0.45 -11.61 0.72
N SER A 4 -0.05 -10.77 -0.24
CA SER A 4 0.26 -9.37 0.04
C SER A 4 -0.96 -8.66 0.59
N ILE A 5 -0.79 -7.91 1.68
CA ILE A 5 -1.89 -7.20 2.37
C ILE A 5 -2.17 -5.81 1.79
N LEU A 6 -1.29 -5.33 0.91
CA LEU A 6 -1.51 -4.19 0.02
C LEU A 6 -0.88 -4.43 -1.36
N PHE A 7 -1.25 -3.60 -2.32
CA PHE A 7 -0.57 -3.46 -3.61
C PHE A 7 -0.17 -2.01 -3.84
N VAL A 8 1.00 -1.80 -4.44
CA VAL A 8 1.51 -0.47 -4.84
C VAL A 8 1.70 -0.46 -6.35
N LYS A 9 1.09 0.51 -7.02
CA LYS A 9 1.25 0.75 -8.45
C LYS A 9 1.69 2.20 -8.67
N ARG A 10 2.84 2.40 -9.30
CA ARG A 10 3.35 3.74 -9.66
C ARG A 10 2.91 4.06 -11.10
N GLU A 11 2.13 5.12 -11.27
CA GLU A 11 1.68 5.61 -12.57
C GLU A 11 2.69 6.59 -13.16
N ALA A 12 2.70 6.70 -14.50
CA ALA A 12 3.67 7.53 -15.23
C ALA A 12 3.59 9.04 -14.96
N ILE A 13 2.52 9.51 -14.32
CA ILE A 13 2.22 10.94 -14.08
C ILE A 13 2.48 11.37 -12.62
N GLY A 14 3.40 10.69 -11.92
CA GLY A 14 3.73 11.03 -10.53
C GLY A 14 2.62 10.68 -9.52
N VAL A 15 1.74 9.74 -9.88
CA VAL A 15 0.67 9.25 -9.01
C VAL A 15 1.03 7.85 -8.54
N THR A 16 1.00 7.61 -7.22
CA THR A 16 1.11 6.26 -6.65
C THR A 16 -0.26 5.79 -6.16
N GLU A 17 -0.75 4.69 -6.73
CA GLU A 17 -1.95 3.99 -6.27
C GLU A 17 -1.57 2.93 -5.23
N ILE A 18 -2.15 3.04 -4.03
CA ILE A 18 -2.00 2.07 -2.95
C ILE A 18 -3.35 1.41 -2.71
N THR A 19 -3.45 0.11 -2.99
CA THR A 19 -4.67 -0.69 -2.80
C THR A 19 -4.55 -1.56 -1.55
N LEU A 20 -5.47 -1.41 -0.60
CA LEU A 20 -5.57 -2.29 0.57
C LEU A 20 -6.16 -3.66 0.13
N ASN A 21 -5.46 -4.75 0.42
CA ASN A 21 -5.79 -6.09 -0.07
C ASN A 21 -6.14 -7.07 1.06
N ARG A 22 -7.11 -6.70 1.90
CA ARG A 22 -7.71 -7.57 2.93
C ARG A 22 -9.25 -7.60 2.80
N PRO A 23 -9.79 -8.00 1.63
CA PRO A 23 -11.23 -7.94 1.36
C PRO A 23 -12.06 -8.77 2.34
N ASN A 24 -11.57 -9.96 2.73
CA ASN A 24 -12.23 -10.84 3.70
C ASN A 24 -12.37 -10.22 5.11
N LYS A 25 -11.63 -9.15 5.39
CA LYS A 25 -11.68 -8.39 6.65
C LYS A 25 -12.19 -6.96 6.43
N ARG A 26 -12.74 -6.65 5.25
CA ARG A 26 -13.17 -5.30 4.85
C ARG A 26 -12.08 -4.25 5.05
N ASN A 27 -10.82 -4.65 4.84
CA ASN A 27 -9.63 -3.82 5.05
C ASN A 27 -9.52 -3.21 6.47
N ALA A 28 -10.12 -3.83 7.48
CA ALA A 28 -10.00 -3.38 8.86
C ALA A 28 -8.53 -3.23 9.26
N LEU A 29 -8.15 -2.05 9.74
CA LEU A 29 -6.77 -1.68 10.06
C LEU A 29 -6.28 -2.50 11.26
N ASN A 30 -5.42 -3.48 10.99
CA ASN A 30 -4.63 -4.16 12.01
C ASN A 30 -3.18 -3.62 11.97
N ILE A 31 -2.35 -4.08 12.91
CA ILE A 31 -0.96 -3.63 12.99
C ILE A 31 -0.20 -3.88 11.68
N ASP A 32 -0.32 -5.07 11.09
CA ASP A 32 0.40 -5.41 9.85
C ASP A 32 0.01 -4.48 8.69
N LEU A 33 -1.30 -4.25 8.49
CA LEU A 33 -1.79 -3.38 7.42
C LEU A 33 -1.37 -1.93 7.66
N MET A 34 -1.39 -1.46 8.91
CA MET A 34 -0.96 -0.11 9.24
C MET A 34 0.54 0.07 9.00
N THR A 35 1.37 -0.88 9.45
CA THR A 35 2.83 -0.85 9.25
C THR A 35 3.19 -0.79 7.78
N GLU A 36 2.61 -1.68 6.96
CA GLU A 36 2.94 -1.69 5.54
C GLU A 36 2.35 -0.48 4.79
N LEU A 37 1.19 0.05 5.22
CA LEU A 37 0.63 1.27 4.65
C LEU A 37 1.54 2.49 4.93
N CYS A 38 2.01 2.66 6.17
CA CYS A 38 2.94 3.73 6.51
C CYS A 38 4.20 3.65 5.65
N ARG A 39 4.79 2.45 5.52
CA ARG A 39 5.98 2.22 4.70
C ARG A 39 5.74 2.59 3.24
N ALA A 40 4.62 2.16 2.65
CA ALA A 40 4.29 2.47 1.26
C ALA A 40 4.10 3.97 1.00
N VAL A 41 3.55 4.70 1.98
CA VAL A 41 3.41 6.16 1.91
C VAL A 41 4.77 6.86 2.00
N GLU A 42 5.62 6.44 2.94
CA GLU A 42 6.99 6.96 3.08
C GLU A 42 7.82 6.73 1.80
N GLU A 43 7.81 5.52 1.26
CA GLU A 43 8.51 5.17 0.01
C GLU A 43 7.98 5.94 -1.21
N SER A 44 6.72 6.36 -1.19
CA SER A 44 6.12 7.18 -2.25
C SER A 44 6.57 8.64 -2.15
N ASN A 45 6.78 9.14 -0.92
CA ASN A 45 7.27 10.49 -0.68
C ASN A 45 8.77 10.64 -0.99
N GLU A 46 9.57 9.61 -0.72
CA GLU A 46 11.03 9.64 -0.95
C GLU A 46 11.43 9.47 -2.42
N ASN A 47 10.54 8.92 -3.25
CA ASN A 47 10.77 8.75 -4.69
C ASN A 47 9.64 9.39 -5.52
N PRO A 48 9.57 10.74 -5.55
CA PRO A 48 8.71 11.44 -6.48
C PRO A 48 9.30 11.24 -7.89
N LEU A 49 8.52 10.64 -8.78
CA LEU A 49 8.86 10.55 -10.22
C LEU A 49 8.92 11.94 -10.86
#